data_AF-A0A0M2U4V3-F1
#
_entry.id   AF-A0A0M2U4V3-F1
#
_cell.length_a   1.000
_cell.length_b   1.000
_cell.length_c   1.000
_cell.angle_alpha   90.00
_cell.angle_beta   90.00
_cell.angle_gamma   90.00
#
_symmetry.space_group_name_H-M   'P 1'
#
loop_
_entity.id
_entity.type
_entity.pdbx_description
1 polymer ?
#
loop_
_entity_poly.entity_id
_entity_poly.type
_entity_poly.pdbx_seq_one_letter_code
_entity_poly.pdbx_strand_id
1 'polypeptide(L)'
;MRNNWQAALMGVLIPGAFLLNGCVAGPANVVANKTTVVDASLKDISAVVTPLLPEGARLVRPGQPDNLPLVQQVDLDGDGTPEFLAGYEYGQRQVGAMVAGKAGDAYRVLWQDNDLGYLLDRLEAVDLTGDGKPEVVVGGTLGASAGQKLVVLREEFGRPQPVLQSGYHRLEWGDWNGDGQAELATWSHDTGPVYLIEIYYWNGRSFVRADHTVPAYFQEKVLPYYQAQLAESPDLSRMLMYALADASNKAGDPRRALDYATKALAARGYPDEAMLLAVRGEAYYQAGDYAKAVTDLEQVVAGLTPERENALVEGAPGGEFWMSALYYRGLAHLALGKKEQAAADLQRAVKISQVHPDWEFYRTARETLQEITAPGRLNLLGQVYPVPFPEGAPAELIKGAWTRDGIIWATAPAGLREAGNPGRWMPTEPTAFASTPIPTPARRGAFFSPLREPRTILSRSIGHLVIPSY
;
A
#
# COMPACT_ATOMS: atom_id res chain seq x y z
N MET A 1 17.62 -28.00 46.25
CA MET A 1 17.69 -29.47 46.41
C MET A 1 17.28 -30.05 45.06
N ARG A 2 18.16 -30.32 44.08
CA ARG A 2 19.24 -31.32 43.92
C ARG A 2 18.76 -32.79 43.95
N ASN A 3 18.81 -33.43 42.77
CA ASN A 3 19.04 -34.86 42.41
C ASN A 3 18.11 -35.24 41.23
N ASN A 4 18.53 -35.53 39.98
CA ASN A 4 19.54 -36.45 39.39
C ASN A 4 19.34 -37.95 39.72
N TRP A 5 19.93 -38.80 38.86
CA TRP A 5 19.97 -40.29 38.77
C TRP A 5 19.00 -40.88 37.73
N GLN A 6 19.41 -41.17 36.48
CA GLN A 6 20.33 -42.21 35.93
C GLN A 6 19.64 -43.54 35.58
N ALA A 7 20.10 -44.09 34.46
CA ALA A 7 19.52 -45.14 33.63
C ALA A 7 19.67 -46.57 34.19
N ALA A 8 18.87 -47.50 33.64
CA ALA A 8 19.14 -48.93 33.70
C ALA A 8 18.79 -49.60 32.35
N LEU A 9 19.83 -50.16 31.72
CA LEU A 9 19.75 -51.14 30.64
C LEU A 9 19.20 -52.48 31.18
N MET A 10 18.40 -53.18 30.38
CA MET A 10 18.25 -54.64 30.45
C MET A 10 18.07 -55.18 29.03
N GLY A 11 19.11 -55.88 28.55
CA GLY A 11 19.09 -56.60 27.29
C GLY A 11 18.43 -57.97 27.45
N VAL A 12 17.80 -58.44 26.37
CA VAL A 12 17.46 -59.84 26.18
C VAL A 12 17.88 -60.26 24.77
N LEU A 13 18.75 -61.27 24.74
CA LEU A 13 19.22 -62.02 23.58
C LEU A 13 18.19 -63.09 23.19
N ILE A 14 17.82 -63.19 21.91
CA ILE A 14 17.35 -64.46 21.29
C ILE A 14 17.98 -64.60 19.89
N PRO A 15 18.63 -65.73 19.56
CA PRO A 15 19.37 -65.93 18.30
C PRO A 15 18.59 -66.71 17.21
N GLY A 16 18.99 -66.49 15.96
CA GLY A 16 19.05 -67.48 14.85
C GLY A 16 17.74 -67.75 14.09
N ALA A 17 17.48 -67.14 12.92
CA ALA A 17 17.98 -67.48 11.57
C ALA A 17 17.27 -68.69 10.90
N PHE A 18 16.55 -68.47 9.78
CA PHE A 18 16.90 -69.00 8.44
C PHE A 18 15.93 -68.51 7.34
N LEU A 19 16.51 -67.72 6.41
CA LEU A 19 16.33 -67.57 4.95
C LEU A 19 14.97 -67.82 4.27
N LEU A 20 14.59 -66.89 3.37
CA LEU A 20 14.54 -67.13 1.91
C LEU A 20 14.34 -65.81 1.12
N ASN A 21 15.32 -65.53 0.25
CA ASN A 21 15.31 -64.82 -1.04
C ASN A 21 14.24 -63.78 -1.40
N GLY A 22 14.72 -62.56 -1.68
CA GLY A 22 14.00 -61.53 -2.45
C GLY A 22 14.94 -60.40 -2.86
N CYS A 23 15.45 -60.50 -4.08
CA CYS A 23 16.45 -59.62 -4.68
C CYS A 23 15.82 -58.34 -5.24
N VAL A 24 16.24 -57.15 -4.79
CA VAL A 24 16.25 -55.92 -5.61
C VAL A 24 17.51 -55.11 -5.26
N ALA A 25 18.24 -54.76 -6.31
CA ALA A 25 19.52 -54.07 -6.28
C ALA A 25 19.38 -52.60 -5.84
N GLY A 26 20.24 -52.17 -4.92
CA GLY A 26 20.67 -50.79 -4.79
C GLY A 26 22.20 -50.79 -4.70
N PRO A 27 22.94 -50.15 -5.61
CA PRO A 27 24.38 -50.09 -5.46
C PRO A 27 24.76 -49.01 -4.44
N ALA A 28 25.43 -49.49 -3.40
CA ALA A 28 26.67 -49.01 -2.82
C ALA A 28 26.81 -47.51 -2.46
N ASN A 29 27.00 -47.32 -1.15
CA ASN A 29 27.85 -46.33 -0.52
C ASN A 29 28.99 -45.80 -1.42
N VAL A 30 29.02 -44.48 -1.61
CA VAL A 30 30.26 -43.73 -1.79
C VAL A 30 30.48 -42.90 -0.54
N VAL A 31 31.54 -43.26 0.18
CA VAL A 31 32.18 -42.51 1.26
C VAL A 31 32.67 -41.17 0.71
N ALA A 32 32.45 -40.12 1.51
CA ALA A 32 33.16 -38.85 1.54
C ALA A 32 33.59 -38.22 0.19
N ASN A 33 32.89 -37.15 -0.17
CA ASN A 33 33.61 -35.97 -0.66
C ASN A 33 33.04 -34.73 0.02
N LYS A 34 33.48 -34.50 1.26
CA LYS A 34 33.44 -33.17 1.87
C LYS A 34 34.58 -32.38 1.25
N THR A 35 34.50 -32.13 -0.04
CA THR A 35 35.44 -31.24 -0.71
C THR A 35 34.99 -29.83 -0.38
N THR A 36 35.65 -29.25 0.62
CA THR A 36 35.68 -27.81 0.82
C THR A 36 36.26 -27.14 -0.42
N VAL A 37 35.42 -26.87 -1.41
CA VAL A 37 35.68 -25.93 -2.52
C VAL A 37 34.88 -24.66 -2.23
N VAL A 38 35.07 -24.09 -1.03
CA VAL A 38 34.34 -22.88 -0.61
C VAL A 38 35.29 -21.69 -0.41
N ASP A 39 36.62 -21.87 -0.40
CA ASP A 39 37.51 -20.83 0.11
C ASP A 39 38.24 -19.99 -0.96
N ALA A 40 38.34 -20.44 -2.22
CA ALA A 40 39.06 -19.69 -3.27
C ALA A 40 38.19 -18.59 -3.92
N SER A 41 37.01 -18.93 -4.44
CA SER A 41 36.13 -17.96 -5.12
C SER A 41 35.57 -16.88 -4.18
N LEU A 42 35.26 -17.22 -2.94
CA LEU A 42 34.78 -16.24 -1.94
C LEU A 42 35.85 -15.23 -1.53
N LYS A 43 37.12 -15.66 -1.39
CA LYS A 43 38.24 -14.76 -1.10
C LYS A 43 38.50 -13.81 -2.27
N ASP A 44 38.43 -14.31 -3.49
CA ASP A 44 38.64 -13.51 -4.70
C ASP A 44 37.54 -12.43 -4.85
N ILE A 45 36.27 -12.78 -4.66
CA ILE A 45 35.16 -11.81 -4.75
C ILE A 45 35.22 -10.81 -3.60
N SER A 46 35.48 -11.26 -2.37
CA SER A 46 35.62 -10.36 -1.22
C SER A 46 36.74 -9.34 -1.42
N ALA A 47 37.84 -9.72 -2.10
CA ALA A 47 38.94 -8.81 -2.43
C ALA A 47 38.56 -7.74 -3.45
N VAL A 48 37.60 -8.00 -4.34
CA VAL A 48 37.05 -7.01 -5.28
C VAL A 48 36.11 -6.03 -4.57
N VAL A 49 35.34 -6.52 -3.60
CA VAL A 49 34.32 -5.74 -2.89
C VAL A 49 34.87 -4.93 -1.72
N THR A 50 35.88 -5.44 -1.01
CA THR A 50 36.46 -4.78 0.17
C THR A 50 36.94 -3.34 -0.10
N PRO A 51 37.61 -3.03 -1.24
CA PRO A 51 38.02 -1.66 -1.58
C PRO A 51 36.85 -0.70 -1.84
N LEU A 52 35.62 -1.20 -2.04
CA LEU A 52 34.42 -0.39 -2.28
C LEU A 52 33.70 -0.01 -0.97
N LEU A 53 34.07 -0.65 0.14
CA LEU A 53 33.44 -0.40 1.44
C LEU A 53 33.84 0.97 2.01
N PRO A 54 33.02 1.54 2.92
CA PRO A 54 33.45 2.69 3.73
C PRO A 54 34.76 2.43 4.47
N GLU A 55 35.49 3.50 4.76
CA GLU A 55 36.75 3.39 5.49
C GLU A 55 36.56 2.71 6.86
N GLY A 56 37.39 1.70 7.13
CA GLY A 56 37.33 0.93 8.37
C GLY A 56 36.15 -0.04 8.47
N ALA A 57 35.31 -0.16 7.44
CA ALA A 57 34.21 -1.12 7.42
C ALA A 57 34.71 -2.55 7.15
N ARG A 58 33.93 -3.53 7.62
CA ARG A 58 34.19 -4.96 7.42
C ARG A 58 32.93 -5.65 6.91
N LEU A 59 33.09 -6.63 6.02
CA LEU A 59 31.96 -7.43 5.53
C LEU A 59 31.30 -8.18 6.68
N VAL A 60 29.97 -8.24 6.65
CA VAL A 60 29.13 -9.02 7.57
C VAL A 60 28.07 -9.79 6.80
N ARG A 61 27.62 -10.91 7.37
CA ARG A 61 26.50 -11.68 6.81
C ARG A 61 25.18 -11.12 7.35
N PRO A 62 24.09 -11.18 6.56
CA PRO A 62 22.75 -10.98 7.10
C PRO A 62 22.41 -12.06 8.13
N GLY A 63 21.51 -11.73 9.05
CA GLY A 63 20.99 -12.64 10.07
C GLY A 63 20.05 -13.70 9.50
N GLN A 64 19.40 -13.43 8.37
CA GLN A 64 18.50 -14.34 7.67
C GLN A 64 18.63 -14.23 6.14
N PRO A 65 18.45 -15.36 5.42
CA PRO A 65 18.48 -16.74 5.92
C PRO A 65 19.89 -17.16 6.36
N ASP A 66 19.95 -18.19 7.20
CA ASP A 66 21.21 -18.79 7.60
C ASP A 66 22.02 -19.24 6.38
N ASN A 67 23.33 -18.99 6.40
CA ASN A 67 24.31 -19.42 5.39
C ASN A 67 24.39 -18.61 4.09
N LEU A 68 23.86 -17.39 4.02
CA LEU A 68 24.20 -16.51 2.89
C LEU A 68 25.71 -16.18 2.84
N PRO A 69 26.30 -16.06 1.63
CA PRO A 69 27.70 -15.67 1.49
C PRO A 69 27.91 -14.21 1.93
N LEU A 70 29.15 -13.85 2.27
CA LEU A 70 29.52 -12.48 2.65
C LEU A 70 29.28 -11.48 1.51
N VAL A 71 29.48 -11.95 0.28
CA VAL A 71 29.15 -11.24 -0.95
C VAL A 71 28.33 -12.18 -1.81
N GLN A 72 27.16 -11.71 -2.26
CA GLN A 72 26.31 -12.42 -3.21
C GLN A 72 26.57 -11.88 -4.61
N GLN A 73 26.51 -12.77 -5.61
CA GLN A 73 26.58 -12.40 -7.02
C GLN A 73 25.19 -12.61 -7.62
N VAL A 74 24.55 -11.54 -8.10
CA VAL A 74 23.17 -11.55 -8.56
C VAL A 74 23.07 -10.68 -9.80
N ASP A 75 22.56 -11.24 -10.89
CA ASP A 75 22.22 -10.48 -12.10
C ASP A 75 20.89 -9.75 -11.84
N LEU A 76 20.95 -8.46 -11.50
CA LEU A 76 19.77 -7.65 -11.15
C LEU A 76 19.13 -7.03 -12.39
N ASP A 77 19.93 -6.74 -13.42
CA ASP A 77 19.47 -6.04 -14.62
C ASP A 77 19.16 -6.99 -15.79
N GLY A 78 19.50 -8.27 -15.66
CA GLY A 78 19.27 -9.32 -16.65
C GLY A 78 20.24 -9.28 -17.84
N ASP A 79 21.37 -8.59 -17.73
CA ASP A 79 22.38 -8.49 -18.79
C ASP A 79 23.37 -9.68 -18.83
N GLY A 80 23.30 -10.57 -17.84
CA GLY A 80 24.17 -11.74 -17.67
C GLY A 80 25.47 -11.47 -16.91
N THR A 81 25.75 -10.23 -16.51
CA THR A 81 26.86 -9.82 -15.66
C THR A 81 26.34 -9.57 -14.24
N PRO A 82 26.77 -10.34 -13.24
CA PRO A 82 26.22 -10.17 -11.89
C PRO A 82 26.71 -8.88 -11.21
N GLU A 83 25.78 -8.22 -10.52
CA GLU A 83 26.07 -7.28 -9.44
C GLU A 83 26.47 -8.01 -8.16
N PHE A 84 27.15 -7.29 -7.29
CA PHE A 84 27.53 -7.75 -5.96
C PHE A 84 26.67 -7.11 -4.88
N LEU A 85 26.05 -7.95 -4.04
CA LEU A 85 25.36 -7.52 -2.83
C LEU A 85 26.27 -7.80 -1.63
N ALA A 86 26.49 -6.79 -0.79
CA ALA A 86 27.33 -6.92 0.38
C ALA A 86 26.78 -6.14 1.58
N GLY A 87 26.75 -6.82 2.72
CA GLY A 87 26.54 -6.20 4.03
C GLY A 87 27.86 -5.81 4.66
N TYR A 88 27.90 -4.71 5.41
CA TYR A 88 29.08 -4.31 6.16
C TYR A 88 28.73 -3.71 7.51
N GLU A 89 29.65 -3.87 8.46
CA GLU A 89 29.64 -3.15 9.73
C GLU A 89 30.73 -2.07 9.69
N TYR A 90 30.40 -0.89 10.21
CA TYR A 90 31.31 0.25 10.28
C TYR A 90 31.12 1.03 11.59
N GLY A 91 32.11 1.84 11.94
CA GLY A 91 32.08 2.67 13.15
C GLY A 91 31.83 1.87 14.44
N GLN A 92 30.97 2.40 15.32
CA GLN A 92 30.61 1.77 16.60
C GLN A 92 29.38 0.85 16.46
N ARG A 93 29.49 -0.18 15.60
CA ARG A 93 28.46 -1.20 15.33
C ARG A 93 27.26 -0.70 14.52
N GLN A 94 27.48 0.24 13.62
CA GLN A 94 26.50 0.56 12.59
C GLN A 94 26.62 -0.44 11.46
N VAL A 95 25.50 -0.79 10.83
CA VAL A 95 25.48 -1.68 9.68
C VAL A 95 24.95 -0.96 8.46
N GLY A 96 25.51 -1.30 7.32
CA GLY A 96 25.05 -0.84 6.03
C GLY A 96 25.03 -1.99 5.01
N ALA A 97 24.45 -1.69 3.86
CA ALA A 97 24.45 -2.59 2.72
C ALA A 97 24.81 -1.81 1.46
N MET A 98 25.30 -2.52 0.45
CA MET A 98 25.58 -1.95 -0.85
C MET A 98 25.30 -2.92 -1.98
N VAL A 99 25.03 -2.34 -3.14
CA VAL A 99 25.02 -3.00 -4.45
C VAL A 99 26.15 -2.41 -5.27
N ALA A 100 27.02 -3.25 -5.81
CA ALA A 100 28.08 -2.84 -6.71
C ALA A 100 27.93 -3.53 -8.06
N GLY A 101 28.16 -2.79 -9.15
CA GLY A 101 28.05 -3.31 -10.51
C GLY A 101 29.27 -2.94 -11.33
N LYS A 102 29.42 -3.60 -12.46
CA LYS A 102 30.58 -3.44 -13.33
C LYS A 102 30.52 -2.11 -14.10
N ALA A 103 31.66 -1.45 -14.22
CA ALA A 103 31.84 -0.23 -15.00
C ALA A 103 33.18 -0.30 -15.75
N GLY A 104 33.12 -0.78 -17.00
CA GLY A 104 34.33 -1.14 -17.75
C GLY A 104 34.98 -2.39 -17.14
N ASP A 105 36.25 -2.29 -16.74
CA ASP A 105 37.02 -3.39 -16.14
C ASP A 105 36.97 -3.42 -14.61
N ALA A 106 36.36 -2.41 -13.97
CA ALA A 106 36.27 -2.27 -12.52
C ALA A 106 34.82 -2.38 -12.01
N TYR A 107 34.65 -2.62 -10.71
CA TYR A 107 33.36 -2.51 -10.04
C TYR A 107 33.23 -1.15 -9.37
N ARG A 108 32.00 -0.62 -9.33
CA ARG A 108 31.64 0.61 -8.62
C ARG A 108 30.37 0.41 -7.81
N VAL A 109 30.22 1.18 -6.74
CA VAL A 109 28.99 1.22 -5.95
C VAL A 109 27.85 1.83 -6.80
N LEU A 110 26.76 1.09 -6.95
CA LEU A 110 25.53 1.54 -7.62
C LEU A 110 24.49 2.04 -6.61
N TRP A 111 24.44 1.42 -5.44
CA TRP A 111 23.58 1.81 -4.33
C TRP A 111 24.25 1.51 -2.99
N GLN A 112 24.02 2.34 -1.99
CA GLN A 112 24.52 2.16 -0.64
C GLN A 112 23.60 2.83 0.37
N ASP A 113 23.27 2.12 1.46
CA ASP A 113 22.64 2.68 2.65
C ASP A 113 23.48 2.34 3.88
N ASN A 114 23.82 3.37 4.65
CA ASN A 114 24.59 3.26 5.89
C ASN A 114 23.68 3.27 7.13
N ASP A 115 22.39 3.57 6.98
CA ASP A 115 21.43 3.73 8.07
C ASP A 115 20.48 2.52 8.16
N LEU A 116 21.06 1.35 8.44
CA LEU A 116 20.33 0.08 8.64
C LEU A 116 20.33 -0.37 10.11
N GLY A 117 20.68 0.52 11.04
CA GLY A 117 20.72 0.23 12.47
C GLY A 117 21.99 -0.51 12.89
N TYR A 118 21.85 -1.57 13.70
CA TYR A 118 22.98 -2.24 14.36
C TYR A 118 23.17 -3.72 14.01
N LEU A 119 22.22 -4.35 13.32
CA LEU A 119 22.35 -5.70 12.75
C LEU A 119 21.71 -5.75 11.37
N LEU A 120 22.41 -6.34 10.41
CA LEU A 120 21.83 -6.63 9.10
C LEU A 120 20.94 -7.86 9.25
N ASP A 121 19.63 -7.67 9.14
CA ASP A 121 18.66 -8.77 9.24
C ASP A 121 18.58 -9.53 7.91
N ARG A 122 18.35 -8.81 6.80
CA ARG A 122 18.11 -9.39 5.46
C ARG A 122 18.97 -8.71 4.42
N LEU A 123 19.45 -9.50 3.46
CA LEU A 123 20.02 -9.04 2.20
C LEU A 123 19.81 -10.15 1.18
N GLU A 124 18.68 -10.13 0.49
CA GLU A 124 18.24 -11.22 -0.39
C GLU A 124 17.84 -10.68 -1.76
N ALA A 125 18.03 -11.50 -2.80
CA ALA A 125 17.56 -11.22 -4.14
C ALA A 125 16.35 -12.11 -4.44
N VAL A 126 15.20 -11.51 -4.71
CA VAL A 126 13.90 -12.19 -4.88
C VAL A 126 13.14 -11.52 -6.02
N ASP A 127 12.67 -12.30 -6.98
CA ASP A 127 11.75 -11.81 -8.02
C ASP A 127 10.36 -11.56 -7.40
N LEU A 128 10.13 -10.32 -6.94
CA LEU A 128 8.88 -9.91 -6.31
C LEU A 128 7.90 -9.33 -7.35
N THR A 129 8.41 -8.88 -8.50
CA THR A 129 7.59 -8.27 -9.55
C THR A 129 7.13 -9.28 -10.61
N GLY A 130 7.69 -10.49 -10.63
CA GLY A 130 7.36 -11.56 -11.58
C GLY A 130 7.92 -11.31 -12.98
N ASP A 131 8.88 -10.40 -13.14
CA ASP A 131 9.45 -10.03 -14.44
C ASP A 131 10.70 -10.85 -14.81
N GLY A 132 11.10 -11.78 -13.95
CA GLY A 132 12.28 -12.63 -14.10
C GLY A 132 13.59 -11.96 -13.65
N LYS A 133 13.55 -10.69 -13.22
CA LYS A 133 14.69 -9.99 -12.62
C LYS A 133 14.44 -9.81 -11.12
N PRO A 134 15.40 -10.17 -10.27
CA PRO A 134 15.18 -10.09 -8.83
C PRO A 134 15.27 -8.66 -8.30
N GLU A 135 14.36 -8.32 -7.39
CA GLU A 135 14.50 -7.18 -6.49
C GLU A 135 15.42 -7.53 -5.30
N VAL A 136 16.08 -6.53 -4.74
CA VAL A 136 16.92 -6.69 -3.54
C VAL A 136 16.12 -6.30 -2.29
N VAL A 137 15.91 -7.25 -1.39
CA VAL A 137 15.27 -7.06 -0.09
C VAL A 137 16.35 -6.81 0.96
N VAL A 138 16.39 -5.59 1.50
CA VAL A 138 17.34 -5.15 2.53
C VAL A 138 16.61 -4.94 3.85
N GLY A 139 17.12 -5.58 4.90
CA GLY A 139 16.56 -5.54 6.25
C GLY A 139 17.59 -5.10 7.27
N GLY A 140 17.31 -4.02 8.02
CA GLY A 140 18.18 -3.50 9.06
C GLY A 140 17.50 -3.48 10.43
N THR A 141 18.14 -3.99 11.48
CA THR A 141 17.57 -4.00 12.83
C THR A 141 17.79 -2.67 13.53
N LEU A 142 16.69 -1.97 13.86
CA LEU A 142 16.71 -0.68 14.57
C LEU A 142 16.62 -0.86 16.09
N GLY A 143 15.94 -1.91 16.57
CA GLY A 143 15.79 -2.21 17.99
C GLY A 143 14.76 -3.28 18.26
N ALA A 144 14.80 -3.91 19.44
CA ALA A 144 13.81 -4.92 19.80
C ALA A 144 12.36 -4.39 19.79
N SER A 145 12.18 -3.11 20.15
CA SER A 145 10.86 -2.44 20.12
C SER A 145 10.61 -1.64 18.85
N ALA A 146 11.67 -1.19 18.16
CA ALA A 146 11.55 -0.39 16.94
C ALA A 146 11.38 -1.27 15.68
N GLY A 147 11.64 -2.58 15.81
CA GLY A 147 11.61 -3.53 14.71
C GLY A 147 12.81 -3.40 13.78
N GLN A 148 12.56 -3.75 12.53
CA GLN A 148 13.48 -3.70 11.41
C GLN A 148 13.00 -2.67 10.39
N LYS A 149 13.95 -2.01 9.73
CA LYS A 149 13.75 -1.21 8.52
C LYS A 149 13.79 -2.14 7.31
N LEU A 150 12.81 -2.02 6.43
CA LEU A 150 12.76 -2.68 5.13
C LEU A 150 13.04 -1.66 4.03
N VAL A 151 13.90 -2.04 3.09
CA VAL A 151 14.06 -1.37 1.80
C VAL A 151 14.04 -2.44 0.72
N VAL A 152 13.12 -2.33 -0.25
CA VAL A 152 13.12 -3.14 -1.46
C VAL A 152 13.67 -2.30 -2.59
N LEU A 153 14.71 -2.78 -3.26
CA LEU A 153 15.34 -2.13 -4.39
C LEU A 153 14.98 -2.86 -5.68
N ARG A 154 14.66 -2.10 -6.73
CA ARG A 154 14.49 -2.60 -8.08
C ARG A 154 15.50 -1.93 -8.99
N GLU A 155 16.00 -2.65 -9.98
CA GLU A 155 16.81 -2.05 -11.02
C GLU A 155 15.96 -1.09 -11.86
N GLU A 156 16.37 0.19 -11.91
CA GLU A 156 15.80 1.17 -12.82
C GLU A 156 16.89 2.08 -13.42
N PHE A 157 16.96 2.07 -14.75
CA PHE A 157 17.84 2.95 -15.54
C PHE A 157 19.35 2.74 -15.27
N GLY A 158 19.78 1.49 -15.08
CA GLY A 158 21.17 1.09 -14.84
C GLY A 158 21.62 1.26 -13.39
N ARG A 159 20.69 1.30 -12.43
CA ARG A 159 20.97 1.41 -10.99
C ARG A 159 19.81 0.92 -10.13
N PRO A 160 20.08 0.33 -8.94
CA PRO A 160 19.02 0.03 -7.98
C PRO A 160 18.35 1.30 -7.44
N GLN A 161 17.02 1.29 -7.38
CA GLN A 161 16.17 2.35 -6.80
C GLN A 161 15.25 1.76 -5.73
N PRO A 162 15.07 2.43 -4.58
CA PRO A 162 14.07 2.03 -3.60
C PRO A 162 12.66 2.12 -4.17
N VAL A 163 11.93 1.00 -4.17
CA VAL A 163 10.54 0.91 -4.65
C VAL A 163 9.53 0.59 -3.53
N LEU A 164 10.02 0.15 -2.36
CA LEU A 164 9.24 0.02 -1.14
C LEU A 164 10.14 0.31 0.07
N GLN A 165 9.62 1.06 1.03
CA GLN A 165 10.25 1.27 2.33
C GLN A 165 9.18 1.13 3.41
N SER A 166 9.45 0.31 4.42
CA SER A 166 8.51 0.08 5.52
C SER A 166 9.25 -0.37 6.79
N GLY A 167 8.50 -0.60 7.87
CA GLY A 167 8.96 -1.28 9.07
C GLY A 167 8.44 -2.71 9.13
N TYR A 168 9.13 -3.59 9.84
CA TYR A 168 8.62 -4.94 10.14
C TYR A 168 9.22 -5.52 11.41
N HIS A 169 8.58 -6.57 11.92
CA HIS A 169 9.05 -7.48 12.94
C HIS A 169 9.07 -8.94 12.43
N ARG A 170 8.25 -9.22 11.41
CA ARG A 170 8.32 -10.43 10.58
C ARG A 170 8.11 -10.04 9.12
N LEU A 171 8.80 -10.75 8.24
CA LEU A 171 8.76 -10.53 6.80
C LEU A 171 8.63 -11.88 6.10
N GLU A 172 7.64 -12.00 5.24
CA GLU A 172 7.39 -13.18 4.41
C GLU A 172 7.09 -12.72 2.98
N TRP A 173 7.38 -13.57 2.00
CA TRP A 173 6.91 -13.38 0.62
C TRP A 173 6.54 -14.72 0.00
N GLY A 174 5.65 -14.68 -0.98
CA GLY A 174 5.16 -15.85 -1.69
C GLY A 174 3.98 -15.51 -2.59
N ASP A 175 3.67 -16.40 -3.52
CA ASP A 175 2.47 -16.31 -4.35
C ASP A 175 1.29 -16.94 -3.59
N TRP A 176 0.52 -16.09 -2.90
CA TRP A 176 -0.64 -16.52 -2.11
C TRP A 176 -1.97 -16.31 -2.84
N ASN A 177 -1.99 -15.51 -3.90
CA ASN A 177 -3.17 -15.31 -4.74
C ASN A 177 -3.22 -16.27 -5.96
N GLY A 178 -2.12 -16.94 -6.28
CA GLY A 178 -1.97 -17.92 -7.36
C GLY A 178 -1.75 -17.32 -8.76
N ASP A 179 -1.36 -16.06 -8.87
CA ASP A 179 -1.16 -15.36 -10.16
C ASP A 179 0.27 -15.46 -10.71
N GLY A 180 1.18 -16.12 -9.98
CA GLY A 180 2.57 -16.31 -10.36
C GLY A 180 3.49 -15.15 -9.97
N GLN A 181 2.96 -14.07 -9.38
CA GLN A 181 3.69 -12.97 -8.82
C GLN A 181 3.74 -13.09 -7.29
N ALA A 182 4.88 -12.74 -6.68
CA ALA A 182 4.97 -12.82 -5.22
C ALA A 182 4.30 -11.60 -4.56
N GLU A 183 3.56 -11.87 -3.50
CA GLU A 183 3.20 -10.88 -2.49
C GLU A 183 4.29 -10.78 -1.41
N LEU A 184 4.38 -9.62 -0.78
CA LEU A 184 5.24 -9.34 0.36
C LEU A 184 4.38 -9.00 1.58
N ALA A 185 4.54 -9.76 2.66
CA ALA A 185 3.81 -9.57 3.91
C ALA A 185 4.74 -9.03 5.01
N THR A 186 4.41 -7.87 5.57
CA THR A 186 5.07 -7.33 6.75
C THR A 186 4.18 -7.47 7.98
N TRP A 187 4.78 -7.82 9.12
CA TRP A 187 4.11 -7.80 10.42
C TRP A 187 4.81 -6.77 11.29
N SER A 188 4.14 -5.68 11.61
CA SER A 188 4.64 -4.63 12.49
C SER A 188 3.97 -4.75 13.84
N HIS A 189 4.76 -4.90 14.90
CA HIS A 189 4.22 -4.99 16.25
C HIS A 189 3.43 -3.72 16.58
N ASP A 190 2.17 -3.88 16.95
CA ASP A 190 1.32 -2.79 17.41
C ASP A 190 1.31 -2.79 18.95
N THR A 191 0.47 -3.64 19.54
CA THR A 191 0.22 -3.65 20.99
C THR A 191 0.02 -5.07 21.49
N GLY A 192 0.71 -5.44 22.57
CA GLY A 192 0.62 -6.80 23.12
C GLY A 192 0.98 -7.85 22.06
N PRO A 193 0.19 -8.92 21.86
CA PRO A 193 0.43 -9.90 20.81
C PRO A 193 -0.11 -9.47 19.43
N VAL A 194 -0.65 -8.25 19.27
CA VAL A 194 -1.25 -7.79 18.01
C VAL A 194 -0.24 -7.12 17.11
N TYR A 195 -0.34 -7.44 15.82
CA TYR A 195 0.46 -6.89 14.74
C TYR A 195 -0.43 -6.15 13.75
N LEU A 196 0.05 -5.02 13.25
CA LEU A 196 -0.37 -4.46 11.98
C LEU A 196 0.24 -5.32 10.87
N ILE A 197 -0.62 -5.95 10.07
CA ILE A 197 -0.20 -6.86 9.01
C ILE A 197 -0.52 -6.21 7.68
N GLU A 198 0.50 -6.05 6.85
CA GLU A 198 0.42 -5.36 5.58
C GLU A 198 0.91 -6.25 4.45
N ILE A 199 0.02 -6.56 3.49
CA ILE A 199 0.36 -7.25 2.25
C ILE A 199 0.58 -6.25 1.12
N TYR A 200 1.66 -6.43 0.38
CA TYR A 200 2.01 -5.63 -0.80
C TYR A 200 2.15 -6.55 -2.01
N TYR A 201 1.70 -6.08 -3.17
CA TYR A 201 2.06 -6.65 -4.48
C TYR A 201 2.48 -5.54 -5.42
N TRP A 202 3.18 -5.91 -6.50
CA TRP A 202 3.59 -4.96 -7.52
C TRP A 202 2.54 -4.84 -8.63
N ASN A 203 2.01 -3.63 -8.85
CA ASN A 203 0.95 -3.40 -9.84
C ASN A 203 1.47 -3.09 -11.27
N GLY A 204 2.74 -3.39 -11.56
CA GLY A 204 3.44 -2.99 -12.78
C GLY A 204 4.17 -1.64 -12.68
N ARG A 205 3.93 -0.86 -11.62
CA ARG A 205 4.55 0.47 -11.43
C ARG A 205 5.07 0.72 -10.02
N SER A 206 4.38 0.24 -9.00
CA SER A 206 4.76 0.41 -7.60
C SER A 206 4.20 -0.74 -6.77
N PHE A 207 4.79 -0.97 -5.60
CA PHE A 207 4.14 -1.77 -4.57
C PHE A 207 2.91 -1.03 -4.05
N VAL A 208 1.80 -1.74 -3.88
CA VAL A 208 0.54 -1.20 -3.34
C VAL A 208 -0.05 -2.17 -2.32
N ARG A 209 -0.80 -1.64 -1.34
CA ARG A 209 -1.45 -2.44 -0.29
C ARG A 209 -2.58 -3.29 -0.87
N ALA A 210 -2.74 -4.52 -0.36
CA ALA A 210 -3.59 -5.56 -0.95
C ALA A 210 -4.14 -6.57 0.08
N ASP A 211 -4.43 -6.13 1.30
CA ASP A 211 -4.82 -7.02 2.39
C ASP A 211 -6.07 -7.86 2.07
N HIS A 212 -7.07 -7.25 1.42
CA HIS A 212 -8.35 -7.88 1.12
C HIS A 212 -8.35 -8.66 -0.20
N THR A 213 -7.26 -8.64 -0.97
CA THR A 213 -7.12 -9.42 -2.20
C THR A 213 -6.30 -10.69 -2.02
N VAL A 214 -5.75 -10.92 -0.82
CA VAL A 214 -4.87 -12.07 -0.52
C VAL A 214 -5.43 -12.88 0.68
N PRO A 215 -6.68 -13.38 0.60
CA PRO A 215 -7.34 -14.03 1.73
C PRO A 215 -6.62 -15.30 2.21
N ALA A 216 -5.93 -16.01 1.32
CA ALA A 216 -5.19 -17.23 1.66
C ALA A 216 -4.12 -16.98 2.73
N TYR A 217 -3.41 -15.85 2.66
CA TYR A 217 -2.40 -15.51 3.66
C TYR A 217 -3.01 -15.35 5.06
N PHE A 218 -4.16 -14.67 5.15
CA PHE A 218 -4.87 -14.49 6.41
C PHE A 218 -5.43 -15.81 6.96
N GLN A 219 -5.90 -16.69 6.08
CA GLN A 219 -6.39 -18.03 6.44
C GLN A 219 -5.29 -18.94 6.97
N GLU A 220 -4.13 -18.95 6.32
CA GLU A 220 -3.07 -19.93 6.56
C GLU A 220 -2.04 -19.48 7.61
N LYS A 221 -1.84 -18.17 7.78
CA LYS A 221 -0.77 -17.61 8.63
C LYS A 221 -1.31 -16.79 9.79
N VAL A 222 -2.19 -15.82 9.49
CA VAL A 222 -2.61 -14.81 10.46
C VAL A 222 -3.61 -15.36 11.48
N LEU A 223 -4.67 -16.02 11.00
CA LEU A 223 -5.69 -16.59 11.87
C LEU A 223 -5.12 -17.65 12.84
N PRO A 224 -4.30 -18.62 12.40
CA PRO A 224 -3.67 -19.57 13.32
C PRO A 224 -2.81 -18.91 14.40
N TYR A 225 -2.07 -17.85 14.04
CA TYR A 225 -1.27 -17.09 15.00
C TYR A 225 -2.14 -16.51 16.12
N TYR A 226 -3.19 -15.77 15.77
CA TYR A 226 -4.05 -15.14 16.79
C TYR A 226 -4.89 -16.15 17.58
N GLN A 227 -5.26 -17.29 16.99
CA GLN A 227 -5.93 -18.38 17.71
C GLN A 227 -5.01 -18.98 18.78
N ALA A 228 -3.73 -19.20 18.46
CA ALA A 228 -2.75 -19.66 19.44
C ALA A 228 -2.56 -18.64 20.57
N GLN A 229 -2.42 -17.35 20.23
CA GLN A 229 -2.30 -16.29 21.23
C GLN A 229 -3.52 -16.19 22.14
N LEU A 230 -4.73 -16.38 21.62
CA LEU A 230 -5.97 -16.37 22.42
C LEU A 230 -6.02 -17.55 23.39
N ALA A 231 -5.50 -18.71 23.01
CA ALA A 231 -5.41 -19.87 23.90
C ALA A 231 -4.38 -19.65 25.02
N GLU A 232 -3.27 -18.99 24.72
CA GLU A 232 -2.19 -18.71 25.67
C GLU A 232 -2.51 -17.55 26.63
N SER A 233 -3.20 -16.52 26.15
CA SER A 233 -3.50 -15.29 26.91
C SER A 233 -5.00 -14.94 26.91
N PRO A 234 -5.85 -15.73 27.61
CA PRO A 234 -7.29 -15.46 27.65
C PRO A 234 -7.67 -14.12 28.29
N ASP A 235 -6.78 -13.53 29.10
CA ASP A 235 -6.93 -12.20 29.69
C ASP A 235 -6.89 -11.09 28.63
N LEU A 236 -6.24 -11.32 27.49
CA LEU A 236 -6.19 -10.42 26.34
C LEU A 236 -7.32 -10.67 25.32
N SER A 237 -8.36 -11.43 25.72
CA SER A 237 -9.40 -11.92 24.80
C SER A 237 -10.07 -10.83 23.98
N ARG A 238 -10.33 -9.63 24.50
CA ARG A 238 -10.98 -8.56 23.73
C ARG A 238 -10.11 -8.10 22.55
N MET A 239 -8.83 -7.87 22.81
CA MET A 239 -7.84 -7.45 21.82
C MET A 239 -7.59 -8.55 20.78
N LEU A 240 -7.45 -9.80 21.23
CA LEU A 240 -7.23 -10.93 20.33
C LEU A 240 -8.47 -11.28 19.50
N MET A 241 -9.68 -11.11 20.04
CA MET A 241 -10.92 -11.25 19.26
C MET A 241 -11.07 -10.12 18.24
N TYR A 242 -10.62 -8.90 18.53
CA TYR A 242 -10.53 -7.85 17.51
C TYR A 242 -9.60 -8.25 16.37
N ALA A 243 -8.38 -8.68 16.68
CA ALA A 243 -7.42 -9.11 15.67
C ALA A 243 -7.91 -10.31 14.84
N LEU A 244 -8.60 -11.26 15.48
CA LEU A 244 -9.27 -12.37 14.79
C LEU A 244 -10.43 -11.92 13.91
N ALA A 245 -11.19 -10.89 14.32
CA ALA A 245 -12.26 -10.34 13.50
C ALA A 245 -11.72 -9.65 12.25
N ASP A 246 -10.69 -8.80 12.40
CA ASP A 246 -10.02 -8.11 11.28
C ASP A 246 -9.39 -9.11 10.31
N ALA A 247 -8.63 -10.07 10.82
CA ALA A 247 -8.05 -11.14 10.00
C ALA A 247 -9.13 -12.00 9.33
N SER A 248 -10.30 -12.19 9.95
CA SER A 248 -11.40 -12.94 9.34
C SER A 248 -12.07 -12.17 8.20
N ASN A 249 -12.20 -10.84 8.31
CA ASN A 249 -12.65 -9.98 7.20
C ASN A 249 -11.69 -10.08 6.01
N LYS A 250 -10.38 -9.94 6.25
CA LYS A 250 -9.34 -10.04 5.22
C LYS A 250 -9.23 -11.45 4.64
N ALA A 251 -9.54 -12.47 5.43
CA ALA A 251 -9.67 -13.86 4.97
C ALA A 251 -10.95 -14.14 4.16
N GLY A 252 -11.86 -13.17 3.99
CA GLY A 252 -13.13 -13.34 3.29
C GLY A 252 -14.14 -14.21 4.04
N ASP A 253 -14.06 -14.29 5.37
CA ASP A 253 -14.99 -15.03 6.23
C ASP A 253 -15.78 -14.08 7.15
N PRO A 254 -16.80 -13.41 6.62
CA PRO A 254 -17.56 -12.44 7.40
C PRO A 254 -18.36 -13.09 8.53
N ARG A 255 -18.65 -14.40 8.47
CA ARG A 255 -19.36 -15.10 9.55
C ARG A 255 -18.47 -15.21 10.80
N ARG A 256 -17.22 -15.64 10.64
CA ARG A 256 -16.25 -15.66 11.74
C ARG A 256 -15.94 -14.25 12.23
N ALA A 257 -15.79 -13.29 11.33
CA ALA A 257 -15.54 -11.90 11.70
C ALA A 257 -16.65 -11.32 12.60
N LEU A 258 -17.92 -11.54 12.24
CA LEU A 258 -19.08 -11.12 13.04
C LEU A 258 -19.12 -11.77 14.42
N ASP A 259 -18.81 -13.06 14.52
CA ASP A 259 -18.77 -13.79 15.79
C ASP A 259 -17.69 -13.22 16.72
N TYR A 260 -16.46 -13.07 16.22
CA TYR A 260 -15.35 -12.51 17.00
C TYR A 260 -15.59 -11.06 17.40
N ALA A 261 -16.04 -10.20 16.48
CA ALA A 261 -16.32 -8.80 16.79
C ALA A 261 -17.44 -8.65 17.83
N THR A 262 -18.48 -9.47 17.74
CA THR A 262 -19.59 -9.48 18.71
C THR A 262 -19.12 -9.92 20.10
N LYS A 263 -18.27 -10.95 20.18
CA LYS A 263 -17.67 -11.39 21.45
C LYS A 263 -16.76 -10.32 22.04
N ALA A 264 -15.94 -9.66 21.22
CA ALA A 264 -15.09 -8.56 21.66
C ALA A 264 -15.92 -7.41 22.26
N LEU A 265 -17.04 -7.04 21.61
CA LEU A 265 -17.95 -5.97 22.05
C LEU A 265 -18.66 -6.27 23.38
N ALA A 266 -18.81 -7.54 23.75
CA ALA A 266 -19.46 -7.93 25.00
C ALA A 266 -18.64 -7.59 26.26
N ALA A 267 -17.34 -7.31 26.10
CA ALA A 267 -16.44 -6.90 27.18
C ALA A 267 -16.20 -5.39 27.18
N ARG A 268 -15.50 -4.87 28.19
CA ARG A 268 -14.91 -3.52 28.18
C ARG A 268 -13.40 -3.62 28.12
N GLY A 269 -12.73 -2.54 27.72
CA GLY A 269 -11.26 -2.47 27.62
C GLY A 269 -10.80 -2.11 26.21
N TYR A 270 -9.53 -2.38 25.91
CA TYR A 270 -8.93 -2.16 24.60
C TYR A 270 -9.22 -3.35 23.64
N PRO A 271 -9.41 -3.10 22.33
CA PRO A 271 -9.54 -1.79 21.70
C PRO A 271 -10.87 -1.12 22.04
N ASP A 272 -11.00 0.17 21.76
CA ASP A 272 -12.22 0.89 22.03
C ASP A 272 -13.42 0.37 21.22
N GLU A 273 -14.62 0.84 21.57
CA GLU A 273 -15.85 0.41 20.89
C GLU A 273 -15.88 0.81 19.41
N ALA A 274 -15.28 1.94 19.02
CA ALA A 274 -15.27 2.41 17.64
C ALA A 274 -14.47 1.46 16.73
N MET A 275 -13.32 0.97 17.18
CA MET A 275 -12.54 -0.04 16.44
C MET A 275 -13.32 -1.34 16.24
N LEU A 276 -14.04 -1.78 17.28
CA LEU A 276 -14.85 -3.00 17.21
C LEU A 276 -16.11 -2.85 16.34
N LEU A 277 -16.75 -1.68 16.37
CA LEU A 277 -17.87 -1.36 15.48
C LEU A 277 -17.40 -1.24 14.03
N ALA A 278 -16.20 -0.70 13.77
CA ALA A 278 -15.65 -0.61 12.42
C ALA A 278 -15.46 -2.00 11.80
N VAL A 279 -14.76 -2.90 12.50
CA VAL A 279 -14.51 -4.26 12.01
C VAL A 279 -15.82 -5.07 11.86
N ARG A 280 -16.79 -4.88 12.76
CA ARG A 280 -18.11 -5.54 12.66
C ARG A 280 -18.94 -4.95 11.51
N GLY A 281 -18.88 -3.65 11.30
CA GLY A 281 -19.55 -2.95 10.21
C GLY A 281 -19.04 -3.41 8.84
N GLU A 282 -17.74 -3.57 8.70
CA GLU A 282 -17.14 -4.23 7.54
C GLU A 282 -17.63 -5.67 7.37
N ALA A 283 -17.61 -6.47 8.45
CA ALA A 283 -18.08 -7.85 8.39
C ALA A 283 -19.55 -7.96 7.96
N TYR A 284 -20.41 -7.03 8.41
CA TYR A 284 -21.79 -6.93 7.94
C TYR A 284 -21.88 -6.56 6.46
N TYR A 285 -21.04 -5.64 5.98
CA TYR A 285 -20.97 -5.27 4.57
C TYR A 285 -20.61 -6.49 3.70
N GLN A 286 -19.54 -7.20 4.08
CA GLN A 286 -19.10 -8.41 3.40
C GLN A 286 -20.15 -9.55 3.47
N ALA A 287 -20.93 -9.62 4.55
CA ALA A 287 -22.06 -10.55 4.67
C ALA A 287 -23.31 -10.15 3.86
N GLY A 288 -23.34 -8.95 3.26
CA GLY A 288 -24.49 -8.40 2.55
C GLY A 288 -25.57 -7.78 3.45
N ASP A 289 -25.34 -7.66 4.76
CA ASP A 289 -26.25 -7.01 5.71
C ASP A 289 -25.97 -5.49 5.79
N TYR A 290 -26.17 -4.82 4.66
CA TYR A 290 -25.78 -3.41 4.48
C TYR A 290 -26.45 -2.45 5.47
N ALA A 291 -27.66 -2.76 5.95
CA ALA A 291 -28.35 -1.93 6.93
C ALA A 291 -27.64 -1.95 8.28
N LYS A 292 -27.18 -3.11 8.74
CA LYS A 292 -26.38 -3.22 9.96
C LYS A 292 -24.98 -2.65 9.78
N ALA A 293 -24.37 -2.83 8.60
CA ALA A 293 -23.10 -2.19 8.27
C ALA A 293 -23.19 -0.66 8.44
N VAL A 294 -24.21 -0.03 7.85
CA VAL A 294 -24.46 1.41 8.03
C VAL A 294 -24.66 1.77 9.50
N THR A 295 -25.43 0.98 10.26
CA THR A 295 -25.74 1.27 11.67
C THR A 295 -24.48 1.30 12.55
N ASP A 296 -23.57 0.35 12.37
CA ASP A 296 -22.31 0.31 13.12
C ASP A 296 -21.35 1.41 12.65
N LEU A 297 -21.18 1.56 11.34
CA LEU A 297 -20.23 2.53 10.78
C LEU A 297 -20.69 3.98 10.96
N GLU A 298 -22.00 4.23 11.09
CA GLU A 298 -22.52 5.55 11.45
C GLU A 298 -22.08 5.97 12.85
N GLN A 299 -22.10 5.06 13.82
CA GLN A 299 -21.60 5.34 15.17
C GLN A 299 -20.10 5.61 15.17
N VAL A 300 -19.35 4.88 14.34
CA VAL A 300 -17.91 5.15 14.17
C VAL A 300 -17.72 6.57 13.61
N VAL A 301 -18.25 6.85 12.43
CA VAL A 301 -18.05 8.12 11.71
C VAL A 301 -18.62 9.33 12.47
N ALA A 302 -19.57 9.14 13.38
CA ALA A 302 -20.03 10.21 14.28
C ALA A 302 -18.90 10.77 15.17
N GLY A 303 -17.85 9.98 15.45
CA GLY A 303 -16.64 10.44 16.16
C GLY A 303 -15.66 11.25 15.30
N LEU A 304 -15.84 11.31 13.98
CA LEU A 304 -14.98 12.07 13.08
C LEU A 304 -15.39 13.53 13.04
N THR A 305 -14.82 14.34 13.93
CA THR A 305 -15.08 15.79 13.93
C THR A 305 -14.44 16.47 12.70
N PRO A 306 -14.95 17.65 12.28
CA PRO A 306 -14.35 18.41 11.19
C PRO A 306 -12.87 18.76 11.43
N GLU A 307 -12.50 19.09 12.67
CA GLU A 307 -11.12 19.40 13.05
C GLU A 307 -10.23 18.16 12.91
N ARG A 308 -10.73 17.00 13.35
CA ARG A 308 -10.01 15.74 13.19
C ARG A 308 -9.85 15.38 11.72
N GLU A 309 -10.90 15.50 10.91
CA GLU A 309 -10.83 15.24 9.47
C GLU A 309 -9.79 16.14 8.78
N ASN A 310 -9.76 17.44 9.10
CA ASN A 310 -8.77 18.35 8.54
C ASN A 310 -7.34 17.97 8.96
N ALA A 311 -7.13 17.59 10.22
CA ALA A 311 -5.82 17.12 10.67
C ALA A 311 -5.38 15.85 9.92
N LEU A 312 -6.29 14.92 9.64
CA LEU A 312 -5.98 13.70 8.87
C LEU A 312 -5.57 14.04 7.42
N VAL A 313 -6.22 15.02 6.80
CA VAL A 313 -5.87 15.51 5.46
C VAL A 313 -4.47 16.17 5.45
N GLU A 314 -4.06 16.75 6.56
CA GLU A 314 -2.72 17.31 6.76
C GLU A 314 -1.66 16.24 7.14
N GLY A 315 -2.03 14.95 7.16
CA GLY A 315 -1.13 13.84 7.42
C GLY A 315 -1.05 13.41 8.88
N ALA A 316 -2.04 13.77 9.72
CA ALA A 316 -2.11 13.23 11.07
C ALA A 316 -2.33 11.70 11.05
N PRO A 317 -1.73 10.95 12.00
CA PRO A 317 -1.82 9.50 12.02
C PRO A 317 -3.25 9.01 12.26
N GLY A 318 -3.55 7.80 11.80
CA GLY A 318 -4.84 7.13 11.97
C GLY A 318 -5.89 7.48 10.91
N GLY A 319 -5.49 8.08 9.79
CA GLY A 319 -6.42 8.39 8.70
C GLY A 319 -7.01 7.15 8.02
N GLU A 320 -6.27 6.05 7.98
CA GLU A 320 -6.70 4.80 7.35
C GLU A 320 -7.92 4.18 8.05
N PHE A 321 -7.98 4.27 9.38
CA PHE A 321 -9.15 3.85 10.18
C PHE A 321 -10.42 4.59 9.73
N TRP A 322 -10.35 5.92 9.66
CA TRP A 322 -11.49 6.76 9.29
C TRP A 322 -11.85 6.63 7.81
N MET A 323 -10.84 6.53 6.95
CA MET A 323 -11.01 6.32 5.52
C MET A 323 -11.73 4.99 5.25
N SER A 324 -11.31 3.90 5.90
CA SER A 324 -11.93 2.58 5.76
C SER A 324 -13.38 2.56 6.27
N ALA A 325 -13.65 3.20 7.41
CA ALA A 325 -15.01 3.30 7.93
C ALA A 325 -15.95 4.08 6.99
N LEU A 326 -15.48 5.21 6.43
CA LEU A 326 -16.22 5.97 5.43
C LEU A 326 -16.41 5.17 4.13
N TYR A 327 -15.35 4.48 3.67
CA TYR A 327 -15.38 3.66 2.47
C TYR A 327 -16.48 2.58 2.56
N TYR A 328 -16.43 1.74 3.60
CA TYR A 328 -17.41 0.67 3.77
C TYR A 328 -18.84 1.19 4.01
N ARG A 329 -19.00 2.33 4.71
CA ARG A 329 -20.32 2.95 4.88
C ARG A 329 -20.86 3.48 3.55
N GLY A 330 -20.01 4.10 2.75
CA GLY A 330 -20.33 4.57 1.41
C GLY A 330 -20.75 3.43 0.49
N LEU A 331 -20.02 2.31 0.49
CA LEU A 331 -20.39 1.12 -0.27
C LEU A 331 -21.70 0.48 0.23
N ALA A 332 -21.92 0.41 1.54
CA ALA A 332 -23.18 -0.07 2.11
C ALA A 332 -24.37 0.83 1.72
N HIS A 333 -24.19 2.15 1.73
CA HIS A 333 -25.19 3.10 1.22
C HIS A 333 -25.46 2.89 -0.26
N LEU A 334 -24.42 2.69 -1.08
CA LEU A 334 -24.56 2.43 -2.51
C LEU A 334 -25.38 1.16 -2.77
N ALA A 335 -25.08 0.07 -2.04
CA ALA A 335 -25.81 -1.19 -2.13
C ALA A 335 -27.28 -1.07 -1.71
N LEU A 336 -27.60 -0.13 -0.81
CA LEU A 336 -28.97 0.22 -0.42
C LEU A 336 -29.65 1.23 -1.38
N GLY A 337 -29.01 1.59 -2.49
CA GLY A 337 -29.53 2.58 -3.45
C GLY A 337 -29.43 4.04 -3.01
N LYS A 338 -28.76 4.32 -1.89
CA LYS A 338 -28.58 5.65 -1.29
C LYS A 338 -27.38 6.38 -1.89
N LYS A 339 -27.47 6.70 -3.19
CA LYS A 339 -26.35 7.22 -3.99
C LYS A 339 -25.75 8.53 -3.48
N GLU A 340 -26.56 9.45 -2.98
CA GLU A 340 -26.09 10.74 -2.47
C GLU A 340 -25.24 10.56 -1.20
N GLN A 341 -25.72 9.73 -0.27
CA GLN A 341 -24.98 9.39 0.96
C GLN A 341 -23.69 8.64 0.62
N ALA A 342 -23.75 7.70 -0.33
CA ALA A 342 -22.58 6.98 -0.80
C ALA A 342 -21.51 7.92 -1.38
N ALA A 343 -21.91 8.85 -2.25
CA ALA A 343 -20.99 9.83 -2.83
C ALA A 343 -20.36 10.73 -1.76
N ALA A 344 -21.15 11.18 -0.77
CA ALA A 344 -20.65 12.02 0.32
C ALA A 344 -19.56 11.30 1.15
N ASP A 345 -19.79 10.03 1.48
CA ASP A 345 -18.82 9.23 2.24
C ASP A 345 -17.54 8.95 1.45
N LEU A 346 -17.68 8.52 0.19
CA LEU A 346 -16.54 8.23 -0.68
C LEU A 346 -15.73 9.50 -0.97
N GLN A 347 -16.37 10.67 -1.10
CA GLN A 347 -15.67 11.94 -1.25
C GLN A 347 -14.80 12.27 -0.03
N ARG A 348 -15.32 12.04 1.19
CA ARG A 348 -14.55 12.22 2.43
C ARG A 348 -13.42 11.21 2.53
N ALA A 349 -13.66 9.94 2.20
CA ALA A 349 -12.63 8.91 2.18
C ALA A 349 -11.47 9.27 1.24
N VAL A 350 -11.78 9.68 0.00
CA VAL A 350 -10.78 10.12 -1.00
C VAL A 350 -10.03 11.37 -0.53
N LYS A 351 -10.71 12.31 0.10
CA LYS A 351 -10.09 13.53 0.66
C LYS A 351 -9.03 13.20 1.72
N ILE A 352 -9.36 12.30 2.67
CA ILE A 352 -8.44 11.88 3.74
C ILE A 352 -7.22 11.13 3.17
N SER A 353 -7.42 10.30 2.15
CA SER A 353 -6.36 9.44 1.59
C SER A 353 -5.59 10.08 0.43
N GLN A 354 -5.86 11.33 0.07
CA GLN A 354 -5.23 11.99 -1.08
C GLN A 354 -3.69 12.06 -0.97
N VAL A 355 -3.17 12.17 0.25
CA VAL A 355 -1.72 12.19 0.53
C VAL A 355 -1.11 10.78 0.69
N HIS A 356 -1.94 9.73 0.67
CA HIS A 356 -1.57 8.32 0.80
C HIS A 356 -2.19 7.48 -0.34
N PRO A 357 -1.74 7.68 -1.60
CA PRO A 357 -2.30 6.97 -2.76
C PRO A 357 -1.97 5.46 -2.76
N ASP A 358 -1.09 5.03 -1.87
CA ASP A 358 -0.68 3.65 -1.61
C ASP A 358 -1.64 2.87 -0.70
N TRP A 359 -2.51 3.57 0.06
CA TRP A 359 -3.54 2.92 0.87
C TRP A 359 -4.53 2.13 0.01
N GLU A 360 -4.90 0.95 0.50
CA GLU A 360 -5.61 -0.07 -0.27
C GLU A 360 -6.89 0.46 -0.95
N PHE A 361 -7.74 1.15 -0.19
CA PHE A 361 -9.05 1.58 -0.70
C PHE A 361 -9.06 2.93 -1.41
N TYR A 362 -7.93 3.67 -1.47
CA TYR A 362 -7.91 5.00 -2.11
C TYR A 362 -8.39 4.94 -3.57
N ARG A 363 -7.84 3.99 -4.34
CA ARG A 363 -8.13 3.87 -5.77
C ARG A 363 -9.59 3.47 -6.01
N THR A 364 -10.06 2.43 -5.33
CA THR A 364 -11.42 1.91 -5.49
C THR A 364 -12.46 2.91 -4.99
N ALA A 365 -12.18 3.65 -3.90
CA ALA A 365 -13.05 4.73 -3.43
C ALA A 365 -13.21 5.83 -4.49
N ARG A 366 -12.11 6.25 -5.11
CA ARG A 366 -12.10 7.28 -6.15
C ARG A 366 -12.84 6.83 -7.41
N GLU A 367 -12.62 5.60 -7.85
CA GLU A 367 -13.31 5.01 -9.01
C GLU A 367 -14.81 4.89 -8.75
N THR A 368 -15.21 4.36 -7.60
CA THR A 368 -16.63 4.23 -7.23
C THR A 368 -17.31 5.60 -7.12
N LEU A 369 -16.64 6.60 -6.52
CA LEU A 369 -17.15 7.97 -6.46
C LEU A 369 -17.37 8.55 -7.86
N GLN A 370 -16.45 8.29 -8.78
CA GLN A 370 -16.55 8.74 -10.16
C GLN A 370 -17.72 8.07 -10.89
N GLU A 371 -17.94 6.77 -10.70
CA GLU A 371 -19.08 6.05 -11.28
C GLU A 371 -20.42 6.62 -10.80
N ILE A 372 -20.51 7.04 -9.53
CA ILE A 372 -21.73 7.64 -8.98
C ILE A 372 -21.94 9.07 -9.52
N THR A 373 -20.89 9.88 -9.59
CA THR A 373 -21.00 11.33 -9.85
C THR A 373 -20.86 11.71 -11.33
N ALA A 374 -20.17 10.89 -12.13
CA ALA A 374 -19.91 11.14 -13.54
C ALA A 374 -19.72 9.82 -14.33
N PRO A 375 -20.77 8.98 -14.45
CA PRO A 375 -20.68 7.68 -15.12
C PRO A 375 -20.20 7.81 -16.57
N GLY A 376 -19.23 6.99 -16.96
CA GLY A 376 -18.69 6.93 -18.32
C GLY A 376 -17.43 7.76 -18.61
N ARG A 377 -16.84 8.44 -17.61
CA ARG A 377 -15.67 9.32 -17.82
C ARG A 377 -14.27 8.65 -17.74
N LEU A 378 -14.11 7.43 -17.22
CA LEU A 378 -12.82 6.73 -17.20
C LEU A 378 -12.99 5.21 -17.39
N ASN A 379 -12.07 4.58 -18.13
CA ASN A 379 -11.66 3.18 -17.89
C ASN A 379 -10.21 3.14 -17.38
N LEU A 380 -9.75 1.95 -16.93
CA LEU A 380 -8.50 1.63 -16.21
C LEU A 380 -7.17 2.18 -16.80
N LEU A 381 -7.20 2.84 -17.97
CA LEU A 381 -6.05 3.45 -18.64
C LEU A 381 -6.15 4.98 -18.75
N GLY A 382 -7.15 5.62 -18.12
CA GLY A 382 -7.38 7.06 -18.25
C GLY A 382 -7.92 7.50 -19.61
N GLN A 383 -8.52 6.58 -20.39
CA GLN A 383 -9.18 6.93 -21.63
C GLN A 383 -10.61 7.41 -21.37
N VAL A 384 -10.92 8.59 -21.89
CA VAL A 384 -12.25 9.20 -21.88
C VAL A 384 -13.09 8.51 -22.96
N TYR A 385 -14.20 7.86 -22.60
CA TYR A 385 -15.23 7.54 -23.59
C TYR A 385 -16.02 8.81 -23.92
N PRO A 386 -16.44 8.98 -25.19
CA PRO A 386 -17.29 10.10 -25.56
C PRO A 386 -18.60 10.00 -24.75
N VAL A 387 -18.97 11.12 -24.14
CA VAL A 387 -20.31 11.35 -23.60
C VAL A 387 -21.33 10.93 -24.66
N PRO A 388 -22.39 10.16 -24.34
CA PRO A 388 -23.44 9.89 -25.33
C PRO A 388 -23.98 11.24 -25.83
N PHE A 389 -23.81 11.48 -27.13
CA PHE A 389 -24.23 12.73 -27.76
C PHE A 389 -25.74 12.90 -27.61
N PRO A 390 -26.24 14.13 -27.40
CA PRO A 390 -27.65 14.43 -27.66
C PRO A 390 -28.00 13.98 -29.08
N GLU A 391 -29.18 13.40 -29.29
CA GLU A 391 -29.65 13.04 -30.64
C GLU A 391 -29.53 14.26 -31.58
N GLY A 392 -28.70 14.14 -32.62
CA GLY A 392 -28.52 15.17 -33.65
C GLY A 392 -27.18 15.92 -33.69
N ALA A 393 -26.16 15.55 -32.90
CA ALA A 393 -24.85 16.21 -32.97
C ALA A 393 -24.08 15.89 -34.28
N PRO A 394 -23.53 16.89 -35.00
CA PRO A 394 -22.83 16.69 -36.26
C PRO A 394 -21.43 16.06 -36.07
N ALA A 395 -21.09 15.12 -36.96
CA ALA A 395 -19.91 14.24 -36.88
C ALA A 395 -18.54 14.95 -36.98
N GLU A 396 -18.49 16.23 -37.34
CA GLU A 396 -17.26 16.98 -37.64
C GLU A 396 -16.55 17.55 -36.38
N LEU A 397 -17.12 17.42 -35.19
CA LEU A 397 -16.47 17.78 -33.92
C LEU A 397 -15.29 16.87 -33.54
N ILE A 398 -15.01 15.85 -34.35
CA ILE A 398 -13.99 14.83 -34.09
C ILE A 398 -12.76 15.15 -34.93
N LYS A 399 -11.84 15.98 -34.39
CA LYS A 399 -10.40 15.86 -34.70
C LYS A 399 -9.55 16.74 -33.79
N GLY A 400 -8.90 16.11 -32.82
CA GLY A 400 -7.63 16.56 -32.23
C GLY A 400 -7.72 17.34 -30.93
N ALA A 401 -7.38 16.67 -29.81
CA ALA A 401 -6.56 17.22 -28.71
C ALA A 401 -6.48 16.18 -27.56
N TRP A 402 -5.28 15.70 -27.24
CA TRP A 402 -4.99 14.95 -26.02
C TRP A 402 -3.74 15.53 -25.36
N THR A 403 -3.81 15.91 -24.08
CA THR A 403 -2.64 16.08 -23.21
C THR A 403 -2.95 15.66 -21.77
N ARG A 404 -1.87 15.43 -21.00
CA ARG A 404 -1.75 14.68 -19.74
C ARG A 404 -2.48 15.26 -18.51
N ASP A 405 -3.01 16.48 -18.56
CA ASP A 405 -3.44 17.23 -17.36
C ASP A 405 -4.88 17.82 -17.39
N GLY A 406 -5.77 17.33 -18.25
CA GLY A 406 -7.22 17.54 -18.06
C GLY A 406 -7.78 18.97 -18.19
N ILE A 407 -7.05 19.95 -18.74
CA ILE A 407 -7.59 21.28 -19.07
C ILE A 407 -7.86 21.40 -20.58
N ILE A 408 -9.11 21.70 -20.96
CA ILE A 408 -9.49 21.93 -22.36
C ILE A 408 -9.24 23.41 -22.71
N TRP A 409 -8.35 23.67 -23.67
CA TRP A 409 -8.39 24.89 -24.49
C TRP A 409 -8.96 24.52 -25.84
N ALA A 410 -10.15 25.01 -26.18
CA ALA A 410 -10.66 24.88 -27.54
C ALA A 410 -9.96 25.93 -28.40
N THR A 411 -9.08 25.52 -29.30
CA THR A 411 -8.64 26.40 -30.39
C THR A 411 -9.81 26.59 -31.36
N ALA A 412 -10.15 27.84 -31.64
CA ALA A 412 -11.19 28.15 -32.62
C ALA A 412 -10.78 27.65 -34.02
N PRO A 413 -11.71 27.13 -34.84
CA PRO A 413 -11.41 26.74 -36.22
C PRO A 413 -10.88 27.94 -37.03
N ALA A 414 -10.02 27.67 -38.02
CA ALA A 414 -9.42 28.68 -38.87
C ALA A 414 -10.49 29.58 -39.53
N GLY A 415 -10.52 30.86 -39.15
CA GLY A 415 -11.40 31.88 -39.72
C GLY A 415 -12.13 32.78 -38.72
N LEU A 416 -12.19 32.41 -37.43
CA LEU A 416 -12.83 33.22 -36.38
C LEU A 416 -11.77 33.79 -35.42
N ARG A 417 -11.67 35.11 -35.33
CA ARG A 417 -10.83 35.78 -34.32
C ARG A 417 -11.52 35.74 -32.95
N GLU A 418 -10.77 35.41 -31.91
CA GLU A 418 -11.17 35.63 -30.52
C GLU A 418 -11.47 37.12 -30.29
N ALA A 419 -12.68 37.44 -29.84
CA ALA A 419 -12.92 38.70 -29.15
C ALA A 419 -12.35 38.54 -27.73
N GLY A 420 -11.58 39.53 -27.27
CA GLY A 420 -10.73 39.47 -26.06
C GLY A 420 -11.42 39.35 -24.70
N ASN A 421 -12.42 38.47 -24.56
CA ASN A 421 -12.95 38.01 -23.28
C ASN A 421 -13.57 36.59 -23.46
N PRO A 422 -13.13 35.56 -22.72
CA PRO A 422 -13.55 34.18 -22.96
C PRO A 422 -15.03 33.98 -22.59
N GLY A 423 -15.89 33.74 -23.60
CA GLY A 423 -17.29 33.33 -23.36
C GLY A 423 -18.36 33.74 -24.40
N ARG A 424 -18.04 34.49 -25.46
CA ARG A 424 -19.03 34.80 -26.52
C ARG A 424 -18.42 34.75 -27.92
N TRP A 425 -18.98 33.91 -28.78
CA TRP A 425 -18.72 33.91 -30.23
C TRP A 425 -19.84 34.65 -30.97
N MET A 426 -19.49 35.57 -31.88
CA MET A 426 -20.42 36.20 -32.83
C MET A 426 -20.12 35.69 -34.25
N PRO A 427 -21.13 35.42 -35.10
CA PRO A 427 -20.91 35.02 -36.49
C PRO A 427 -20.48 36.21 -37.37
N THR A 428 -19.51 35.99 -38.26
CA THR A 428 -18.97 36.98 -39.20
C THR A 428 -19.61 36.87 -40.61
N GLU A 429 -20.65 37.68 -40.85
CA GLU A 429 -21.17 38.26 -42.13
C GLU A 429 -21.60 37.37 -43.35
N PRO A 430 -22.33 37.90 -44.37
CA PRO A 430 -23.63 38.55 -44.32
C PRO A 430 -24.61 37.91 -45.34
N THR A 431 -25.77 37.39 -44.92
CA THR A 431 -26.77 36.91 -45.89
C THR A 431 -27.75 38.01 -46.25
N ALA A 432 -27.76 38.37 -47.53
CA ALA A 432 -28.57 39.42 -48.13
C ALA A 432 -30.09 39.18 -48.03
N PHE A 433 -30.80 40.30 -48.09
CA PHE A 433 -32.24 40.51 -48.03
C PHE A 433 -33.12 39.53 -48.84
N ALA A 434 -34.21 39.08 -48.23
CA ALA A 434 -35.49 38.88 -48.92
C ALA A 434 -36.53 39.80 -48.27
N SER A 435 -37.05 40.73 -49.08
CA SER A 435 -38.00 41.77 -48.74
C SER A 435 -39.45 41.28 -48.78
N THR A 436 -40.23 41.58 -47.74
CA THR A 436 -41.66 41.95 -47.87
C THR A 436 -42.05 42.97 -46.80
N PRO A 437 -42.95 43.94 -47.09
CA PRO A 437 -43.04 45.19 -46.34
C PRO A 437 -44.27 45.34 -45.41
N ILE A 438 -44.02 45.93 -44.21
CA ILE A 438 -44.81 46.98 -43.50
C ILE A 438 -46.21 46.57 -42.92
N PRO A 439 -46.75 47.15 -41.80
CA PRO A 439 -46.42 48.42 -41.11
C PRO A 439 -46.26 48.40 -39.56
N THR A 440 -45.56 49.42 -39.06
CA THR A 440 -45.61 49.95 -37.68
C THR A 440 -46.82 50.85 -37.47
N PRO A 441 -47.31 51.01 -36.22
CA PRO A 441 -47.10 52.28 -35.47
C PRO A 441 -46.94 52.01 -33.95
N ALA A 442 -46.55 52.90 -33.02
CA ALA A 442 -46.01 54.26 -32.97
C ALA A 442 -45.44 54.53 -31.54
N ARG A 443 -44.62 55.58 -31.47
CA ARG A 443 -43.94 56.32 -30.37
C ARG A 443 -44.52 56.37 -28.92
N ARG A 444 -43.57 56.59 -27.99
CA ARG A 444 -43.47 57.56 -26.83
C ARG A 444 -43.07 56.82 -25.53
N GLY A 445 -42.21 57.28 -24.62
CA GLY A 445 -41.33 58.43 -24.47
C GLY A 445 -40.67 58.37 -23.08
N ALA A 446 -39.37 58.67 -23.01
CA ALA A 446 -38.69 59.48 -21.98
C ALA A 446 -38.90 59.20 -20.46
N PHE A 447 -37.82 58.92 -19.71
CA PHE A 447 -37.09 59.91 -18.89
C PHE A 447 -36.18 59.31 -17.78
N PHE A 448 -35.03 59.98 -17.59
CA PHE A 448 -34.16 60.20 -16.41
C PHE A 448 -33.24 59.11 -15.79
N SER A 449 -31.94 59.44 -15.84
CA SER A 449 -30.82 59.04 -14.96
C SER A 449 -30.54 60.17 -13.91
N PRO A 450 -29.42 60.21 -13.16
CA PRO A 450 -28.89 59.34 -12.08
C PRO A 450 -28.43 60.20 -10.83
N LEU A 451 -27.45 59.71 -10.04
CA LEU A 451 -26.57 60.36 -9.00
C LEU A 451 -26.85 59.81 -7.57
N ARG A 452 -25.89 59.54 -6.66
CA ARG A 452 -24.47 59.89 -6.47
C ARG A 452 -23.92 59.07 -5.27
N GLU A 453 -22.66 58.63 -5.30
CA GLU A 453 -21.83 58.42 -4.08
C GLU A 453 -21.16 59.77 -3.65
N PRO A 454 -20.14 59.90 -2.74
CA PRO A 454 -19.51 58.99 -1.73
C PRO A 454 -19.18 59.67 -0.37
N ARG A 455 -18.60 58.91 0.61
CA ARG A 455 -17.33 59.19 1.38
C ARG A 455 -17.26 58.67 2.84
N THR A 456 -16.40 57.67 3.04
CA THR A 456 -15.17 57.58 3.88
C THR A 456 -15.02 58.21 5.31
N ILE A 457 -14.39 57.41 6.23
CA ILE A 457 -13.26 57.71 7.19
C ILE A 457 -13.45 57.53 8.74
N LEU A 458 -12.60 56.63 9.32
CA LEU A 458 -11.93 56.56 10.67
C LEU A 458 -12.79 56.39 11.96
N SER A 459 -12.38 55.74 13.08
CA SER A 459 -11.11 55.18 13.61
C SER A 459 -11.30 54.35 14.90
N ARG A 460 -10.29 53.48 15.20
CA ARG A 460 -9.62 53.16 16.49
C ARG A 460 -10.22 52.27 17.61
N SER A 461 -9.33 51.35 18.07
CA SER A 461 -8.94 50.95 19.46
C SER A 461 -9.19 49.47 19.81
N ILE A 462 -8.17 48.59 19.81
CA ILE A 462 -7.24 48.15 20.89
C ILE A 462 -7.92 47.36 22.05
N GLY A 463 -7.43 46.15 22.30
CA GLY A 463 -7.63 45.39 23.56
C GLY A 463 -6.99 44.00 23.53
N HIS A 464 -5.99 43.77 24.38
CA HIS A 464 -5.08 42.62 24.48
C HIS A 464 -5.64 41.34 25.16
N LEU A 465 -5.15 40.19 24.69
CA LEU A 465 -4.45 39.08 25.41
C LEU A 465 -4.90 38.68 26.85
N VAL A 466 -5.23 37.39 27.08
CA VAL A 466 -4.78 36.56 28.23
C VAL A 466 -4.91 35.06 27.90
N ILE A 467 -3.81 34.31 28.10
CA ILE A 467 -3.69 32.84 28.21
C ILE A 467 -3.82 32.45 29.70
N PRO A 468 -4.27 31.24 30.06
CA PRO A 468 -3.42 30.47 30.98
C PRO A 468 -3.26 29.00 30.59
N SER A 469 -2.03 28.53 30.78
CA SER A 469 -1.61 27.13 30.81
C SER A 469 -2.05 26.45 32.11
N TYR A 470 -2.40 25.16 32.02
CA TYR A 470 -1.93 24.08 32.90
C TYR A 470 -1.99 22.76 32.14
#